data_AF-A0A954N3R0-F1
#
_entry.id   AF-A0A954N3R0-F1
#
_cell.length_a   1.000
_cell.length_b   1.000
_cell.length_c   1.000
_cell.angle_alpha   90.00
_cell.angle_beta   90.00
_cell.angle_gamma   90.00
#
_symmetry.space_group_name_H-M   'P 1'
#
loop_
_entity.id
_entity.type
_entity.pdbx_description
1 polymer ?
#
loop_
_entity_poly.entity_id
_entity_poly.type
_entity_poly.pdbx_seq_one_letter_code
_entity_poly.pdbx_strand_id
1 'polypeptide(L)'
;MVDSALLQKEVQVRQQGFRSVIFWRDLREVGVSLLLVPVWVWMGVLMDLPWTWYLAIPALLWVAGFLLVHRRFHRQAPGEPGEPLVSCVKRSLVEVEHQIWLLRNVFWWYLLPLLASNLAFTGQVAWNTAVVTSGPWVSSFAVIFSMSIIFLAGGAFFAVVYGFVYYVNQRAIDLQLEPMRRDLLMLSESLQDEGEGDGSAGSVALPGLPFAGLNLAAPTPSPTRILIAVSGLVATGLIVGVVILALVSFGAPPAQPARSSGPAGEKLAKLITELRDEKDLVGLAAMVMIDGKLEGAAAYGSRKKGKKVSLEIGDQWHLGGITKSIAATLLARLVEAGKMKGTDDVAVVLPAW
;
A
#
# COMPACT_ATOMS: atom_id res chain seq x y z
N MET A 1 -1.38 -49.68 30.27
CA MET A 1 -0.40 -48.75 30.86
C MET A 1 0.05 -47.81 29.75
N VAL A 2 -0.41 -46.57 29.75
CA VAL A 2 0.17 -45.54 28.87
C VAL A 2 1.26 -44.88 29.69
N ASP A 3 2.48 -44.92 29.19
CA ASP A 3 3.68 -44.44 29.88
C ASP A 3 3.63 -42.90 29.95
N SER A 4 3.69 -42.31 31.15
CA SER A 4 3.62 -40.85 31.35
C SER A 4 4.75 -40.13 30.62
N ALA A 5 5.91 -40.78 30.51
CA ALA A 5 7.05 -40.32 29.72
C ALA A 5 6.75 -40.30 28.20
N LEU A 6 5.94 -41.24 27.71
CA LEU A 6 5.53 -41.31 26.30
C LEU A 6 4.51 -40.21 25.96
N LEU A 7 3.56 -39.94 26.87
CA LEU A 7 2.63 -38.81 26.75
C LEU A 7 3.37 -37.46 26.79
N GLN A 8 4.34 -37.30 27.69
CA GLN A 8 5.15 -36.08 27.77
C GLN A 8 5.93 -35.84 26.47
N LYS A 9 6.52 -36.91 25.91
CA LYS A 9 7.29 -36.84 24.66
C LYS A 9 6.40 -36.46 23.47
N GLU A 10 5.23 -37.06 23.33
CA GLU A 10 4.31 -36.77 22.21
C GLU A 10 3.78 -35.34 22.27
N VAL A 11 3.42 -34.86 23.46
CA VAL A 11 2.99 -33.47 23.69
C VAL A 11 4.13 -32.49 23.33
N GLN A 12 5.35 -32.77 23.76
CA GLN A 12 6.52 -31.93 23.43
C GLN A 12 6.82 -31.91 21.93
N VAL A 13 6.74 -33.05 21.23
CA VAL A 13 7.00 -33.14 19.79
C VAL A 13 5.96 -32.34 19.00
N ARG A 14 4.67 -32.46 19.33
CA ARG A 14 3.61 -31.65 18.71
C ARG A 14 3.76 -30.17 19.01
N GLN A 15 4.10 -29.80 20.25
CA GLN A 15 4.34 -28.41 20.63
C GLN A 15 5.51 -27.80 19.86
N GLN A 16 6.63 -28.51 19.71
CA GLN A 16 7.78 -28.05 18.95
C GLN A 16 7.44 -27.87 17.46
N GLY A 17 6.69 -28.80 16.87
CA GLY A 17 6.21 -28.69 15.49
C GLY A 17 5.29 -27.49 15.29
N PHE A 18 4.32 -27.28 16.19
CA PHE A 18 3.42 -26.13 16.14
C PHE A 18 4.17 -24.80 16.27
N ARG A 19 5.09 -24.70 17.25
CA ARG A 19 5.91 -23.50 17.48
C ARG A 19 6.80 -23.15 16.30
N SER A 20 7.39 -24.16 15.64
CA SER A 20 8.20 -23.94 14.42
C SER A 20 7.36 -23.41 13.24
N VAL A 21 6.14 -23.90 13.08
CA VAL A 21 5.25 -23.48 11.97
C VAL A 21 4.81 -22.04 12.17
N ILE A 22 4.41 -21.67 13.39
CA ILE A 22 4.06 -20.29 13.74
C ILE A 22 5.27 -19.37 13.54
N PHE A 23 6.45 -19.82 13.99
CA PHE A 23 7.67 -19.02 13.83
C PHE A 23 7.95 -18.66 12.37
N TRP A 24 7.90 -19.65 11.47
CA TRP A 24 8.16 -19.44 10.06
C TRP A 24 7.06 -18.62 9.37
N ARG A 25 5.80 -18.73 9.83
CA ARG A 25 4.70 -17.86 9.39
C ARG A 25 4.99 -16.42 9.74
N ASP A 26 5.20 -16.12 11.02
CA ASP A 26 5.37 -14.76 11.51
C ASP A 26 6.64 -14.11 10.91
N LEU A 27 7.71 -14.90 10.74
CA LEU A 27 8.94 -14.44 10.10
C LEU A 27 8.71 -14.07 8.63
N ARG A 28 7.94 -14.89 7.89
CA ARG A 28 7.59 -14.59 6.51
C ARG A 28 6.69 -13.37 6.42
N GLU A 29 5.71 -13.20 7.31
CA GLU A 29 4.83 -12.04 7.32
C GLU A 29 5.60 -10.74 7.58
N VAL A 30 6.46 -10.71 8.60
CA VAL A 30 7.33 -9.57 8.88
C VAL A 30 8.28 -9.30 7.71
N GLY A 31 8.89 -10.34 7.14
CA GLY A 31 9.79 -10.23 5.99
C GLY A 31 9.09 -9.66 4.75
N VAL A 32 7.89 -10.13 4.44
CA VAL A 32 7.07 -9.63 3.32
C VAL A 32 6.69 -8.17 3.55
N SER A 33 6.27 -7.79 4.77
CA SER A 33 5.96 -6.39 5.08
C SER A 33 7.16 -5.46 4.86
N LEU A 34 8.36 -5.87 5.31
CA LEU A 34 9.58 -5.07 5.15
C LEU A 34 10.06 -4.99 3.69
N LEU A 35 9.94 -6.09 2.92
CA LEU A 35 10.28 -6.11 1.50
C LEU A 35 9.29 -5.31 0.65
N LEU A 36 8.02 -5.24 1.04
CA LEU A 36 7.00 -4.47 0.32
C LEU A 36 7.20 -2.97 0.46
N VAL A 37 7.77 -2.46 1.56
CA VAL A 37 7.99 -1.02 1.76
C VAL A 37 8.78 -0.36 0.62
N PRO A 38 10.00 -0.83 0.25
CA PRO A 38 10.75 -0.22 -0.86
C PRO A 38 10.04 -0.37 -2.21
N VAL A 39 9.34 -1.48 -2.45
CA VAL A 39 8.51 -1.69 -3.65
C VAL A 39 7.38 -0.66 -3.72
N TRP A 40 6.72 -0.39 -2.59
CA TRP A 40 5.63 0.58 -2.48
C TRP A 40 6.10 2.01 -2.75
N VAL A 41 7.28 2.38 -2.23
CA VAL A 41 7.90 3.67 -2.48
C VAL A 41 8.29 3.81 -3.96
N TRP A 42 8.96 2.80 -4.52
CA TRP A 42 9.36 2.80 -5.93
C TRP A 42 8.15 2.94 -6.87
N MET A 43 7.09 2.18 -6.60
CA MET A 43 5.83 2.25 -7.36
C MET A 43 5.15 3.62 -7.22
N GLY A 44 5.12 4.19 -6.01
CA GLY A 44 4.54 5.51 -5.76
C GLY A 44 5.24 6.63 -6.54
N VAL A 45 6.57 6.56 -6.62
CA VAL A 45 7.38 7.53 -7.38
C VAL A 45 7.25 7.31 -8.88
N LEU A 46 7.31 6.07 -9.34
CA LEU A 46 7.24 5.72 -10.76
C LEU A 46 5.90 6.12 -11.39
N MET A 47 4.80 5.97 -10.64
CA MET A 47 3.43 6.21 -11.11
C MET A 47 2.86 7.57 -10.69
N ASP A 48 3.65 8.45 -10.05
CA ASP A 48 3.22 9.76 -9.53
C ASP A 48 1.92 9.67 -8.70
N LEU A 49 1.86 8.71 -7.77
CA LEU A 49 0.65 8.42 -7.00
C LEU A 49 0.39 9.49 -5.92
N PRO A 50 -0.88 9.72 -5.54
CA PRO A 50 -1.24 10.60 -4.44
C PRO A 50 -0.53 10.26 -3.13
N TRP A 51 -0.33 11.27 -2.29
CA TRP A 51 0.33 11.10 -0.99
C TRP A 51 -0.38 10.06 -0.09
N THR A 52 -1.68 9.84 -0.27
CA THR A 52 -2.48 8.84 0.46
C THR A 52 -2.01 7.40 0.19
N TRP A 53 -1.33 7.14 -0.93
CA TRP A 53 -0.68 5.85 -1.21
C TRP A 53 0.35 5.47 -0.14
N TYR A 54 1.08 6.46 0.36
CA TYR A 54 2.16 6.24 1.33
C TYR A 54 1.62 5.96 2.74
N LEU A 55 0.31 6.11 3.00
CA LEU A 55 -0.33 5.68 4.25
C LEU A 55 -0.26 4.15 4.44
N ALA A 56 0.01 3.39 3.38
CA ALA A 56 0.19 1.95 3.46
C ALA A 56 1.49 1.58 4.18
N ILE A 57 2.51 2.44 4.12
CA ILE A 57 3.81 2.21 4.75
C ILE A 57 3.69 2.16 6.28
N PRO A 58 3.14 3.18 6.98
CA PRO A 58 2.95 3.09 8.42
C PRO A 58 1.99 1.97 8.81
N ALA A 59 1.01 1.61 7.97
CA ALA A 59 0.15 0.44 8.23
C ALA A 59 0.93 -0.89 8.18
N LEU A 60 1.81 -1.07 7.19
CA LEU A 60 2.69 -2.25 7.09
C LEU A 60 3.69 -2.31 8.25
N LEU A 61 4.27 -1.17 8.63
CA LEU A 61 5.18 -1.07 9.78
C LEU A 61 4.47 -1.33 11.10
N TRP A 62 3.21 -0.88 11.24
CA TRP A 62 2.37 -1.20 12.39
C TRP A 62 2.16 -2.71 12.53
N VAL A 63 1.78 -3.40 11.45
CA VAL A 63 1.59 -4.86 11.47
C VAL A 63 2.88 -5.58 11.86
N ALA A 64 4.01 -5.22 11.23
CA ALA A 64 5.31 -5.80 11.55
C ALA A 64 5.72 -5.52 13.00
N GLY A 65 5.55 -4.28 13.46
CA GLY A 65 5.85 -3.85 14.83
C GLY A 65 4.97 -4.55 15.85
N PHE A 66 3.67 -4.66 15.61
CA PHE A 66 2.71 -5.35 16.46
C PHE A 66 3.11 -6.81 16.66
N LEU A 67 3.42 -7.54 15.57
CA LEU A 67 3.86 -8.93 15.66
C LEU A 67 5.19 -9.07 16.45
N LEU A 68 6.15 -8.19 16.22
CA LEU A 68 7.44 -8.21 16.92
C LEU A 68 7.29 -7.90 18.42
N VAL A 69 6.50 -6.89 18.77
CA VAL A 69 6.22 -6.47 20.16
C VAL A 69 5.44 -7.57 20.87
N HIS A 70 4.36 -8.05 20.27
CA HIS A 70 3.54 -9.14 20.80
C HIS A 70 4.39 -10.38 21.08
N ARG A 71 5.28 -10.73 20.16
CA ARG A 71 6.19 -11.85 20.31
C ARG A 71 7.27 -11.63 21.36
N ARG A 72 7.76 -10.39 21.51
CA ARG A 72 8.70 -10.04 22.58
C ARG A 72 8.06 -10.20 23.96
N PHE A 73 6.83 -9.74 24.12
CA PHE A 73 6.10 -9.83 25.39
C PHE A 73 5.77 -11.28 25.77
N HIS A 74 5.51 -12.16 24.79
CA HIS A 74 5.10 -13.54 25.04
C HIS A 74 6.23 -14.56 24.76
N ARG A 75 7.49 -14.11 24.81
CA ARG A 75 8.67 -15.00 24.74
C ARG A 75 8.74 -15.85 26.01
N GLN A 76 8.22 -17.07 25.94
CA GLN A 76 8.39 -18.03 27.04
C GLN A 76 9.74 -18.74 26.99
N ALA A 77 10.40 -18.81 28.15
CA ALA A 77 11.63 -19.55 28.37
C ALA A 77 11.44 -21.05 28.03
N PRO A 78 12.45 -21.73 27.47
CA PRO A 78 12.40 -23.18 27.29
C PRO A 78 12.12 -23.85 28.65
N GLY A 79 11.18 -24.81 28.68
CA GLY A 79 10.94 -25.59 29.89
C GLY A 79 12.21 -26.32 30.32
N GLU A 80 12.50 -26.31 31.61
CA GLU A 80 13.65 -27.01 32.16
C GLU A 80 13.48 -28.53 32.03
N PRO A 81 14.53 -29.29 31.69
CA PRO A 81 14.45 -30.75 31.62
C PRO A 81 14.09 -31.33 32.99
N GLY A 82 12.88 -31.90 33.10
CA GLY A 82 12.34 -32.46 34.34
C GLY A 82 11.06 -31.78 34.86
N GLU A 83 10.54 -30.77 34.17
CA GLU A 83 9.33 -30.05 34.58
C GLU A 83 8.07 -30.96 34.61
N PRO A 84 7.22 -30.86 35.65
CA PRO A 84 6.02 -31.69 35.77
C PRO A 84 5.05 -31.49 34.60
N LEU A 85 4.42 -32.58 34.14
CA LEU A 85 3.53 -32.62 32.98
C LEU A 85 2.42 -31.56 33.04
N VAL A 86 1.86 -31.32 34.23
CA VAL A 86 0.80 -30.32 34.48
C VAL A 86 1.23 -28.91 34.07
N SER A 87 2.47 -28.53 34.41
CA SER A 87 3.02 -27.21 34.09
C SER A 87 3.24 -27.05 32.58
N CYS A 88 3.63 -28.12 31.88
CA CYS A 88 3.74 -28.15 30.42
C CYS A 88 2.38 -27.96 29.73
N VAL A 89 1.34 -28.66 30.20
CA VAL A 89 -0.03 -28.56 29.66
C VAL A 89 -0.59 -27.16 29.89
N LYS A 90 -0.50 -26.63 31.12
CA LYS A 90 -0.91 -25.25 31.45
C LYS A 90 -0.22 -24.22 30.56
N ARG A 91 1.10 -24.37 30.35
CA ARG A 91 1.87 -23.49 29.45
C ARG A 91 1.35 -23.52 28.02
N SER A 92 1.08 -24.71 27.47
CA SER A 92 0.53 -24.82 26.11
C SER A 92 -0.90 -24.30 25.98
N LEU A 93 -1.72 -24.46 27.02
CA LEU A 93 -3.08 -23.94 27.03
C LEU A 93 -3.08 -22.41 26.91
N VAL A 94 -2.22 -21.74 27.67
CA VAL A 94 -2.03 -20.27 27.58
C VAL A 94 -1.59 -19.85 26.18
N GLU A 95 -0.68 -20.60 25.54
CA GLU A 95 -0.25 -20.31 24.16
C GLU A 95 -1.41 -20.42 23.16
N VAL A 96 -2.23 -21.48 23.26
CA VAL A 96 -3.36 -21.68 22.35
C VAL A 96 -4.43 -20.62 22.57
N GLU A 97 -4.77 -20.29 23.81
CA GLU A 97 -5.72 -19.22 24.14
C GLU A 97 -5.26 -17.86 23.61
N HIS A 98 -3.97 -17.59 23.67
CA HIS A 98 -3.37 -16.37 23.15
C HIS A 98 -3.44 -16.30 21.62
N GLN A 99 -3.17 -17.41 20.92
CA GLN A 99 -3.32 -17.48 19.46
C GLN A 99 -4.79 -17.32 19.03
N ILE A 100 -5.74 -17.86 19.80
CA ILE A 100 -7.17 -17.65 19.58
C ILE A 100 -7.50 -16.15 19.72
N TRP A 101 -7.01 -15.48 20.76
CA TRP A 101 -7.21 -14.05 20.95
C TRP A 101 -6.66 -13.24 19.76
N LEU A 102 -5.45 -13.57 19.30
CA LEU A 102 -4.81 -12.89 18.17
C LEU A 102 -5.64 -13.02 16.90
N LEU A 103 -6.04 -14.23 16.52
CA LEU A 103 -6.81 -14.47 15.30
C LEU A 103 -8.24 -13.92 15.40
N ARG A 104 -8.84 -13.93 16.59
CA ARG A 104 -10.19 -13.39 16.81
C ARG A 104 -10.20 -11.87 16.70
N ASN A 105 -9.11 -11.22 17.08
CA ASN A 105 -8.91 -9.78 16.96
C ASN A 105 -8.17 -9.35 15.68
N VAL A 106 -8.00 -10.25 14.70
CA VAL A 106 -7.30 -9.95 13.43
C VAL A 106 -7.87 -8.75 12.68
N PHE A 107 -9.16 -8.48 12.86
CA PHE A 107 -9.79 -7.28 12.32
C PHE A 107 -9.08 -6.01 12.79
N TRP A 108 -8.79 -5.90 14.08
CA TRP A 108 -8.31 -4.67 14.71
C TRP A 108 -6.82 -4.40 14.48
N TRP A 109 -5.98 -5.42 14.63
CA TRP A 109 -4.53 -5.21 14.55
C TRP A 109 -3.96 -5.37 13.14
N TYR A 110 -4.64 -6.11 12.25
CA TYR A 110 -4.17 -6.39 10.88
C TYR A 110 -5.04 -5.73 9.80
N LEU A 111 -6.34 -6.03 9.77
CA LEU A 111 -7.19 -5.62 8.67
C LEU A 111 -7.52 -4.13 8.69
N LEU A 112 -7.83 -3.56 9.86
CA LEU A 112 -8.29 -2.17 9.98
C LEU A 112 -7.22 -1.14 9.55
N PRO A 113 -5.94 -1.21 9.98
CA PRO A 113 -4.92 -0.27 9.53
C PRO A 113 -4.71 -0.31 8.01
N LEU A 114 -4.69 -1.51 7.41
CA LEU A 114 -4.54 -1.69 5.97
C LEU A 114 -5.78 -1.22 5.19
N LEU A 115 -6.97 -1.52 5.71
CA LEU A 115 -8.24 -1.10 5.10
C LEU A 115 -8.38 0.42 5.11
N ALA A 116 -8.05 1.07 6.23
CA ALA A 116 -8.11 2.53 6.35
C ALA A 116 -7.19 3.22 5.34
N SER A 117 -5.95 2.75 5.19
CA SER A 117 -5.03 3.25 4.18
C SER A 117 -5.58 3.07 2.76
N ASN A 118 -6.12 1.90 2.44
CA ASN A 118 -6.63 1.60 1.11
C ASN A 118 -7.89 2.42 0.76
N LEU A 119 -8.81 2.59 1.71
CA LEU A 119 -9.99 3.45 1.53
C LEU A 119 -9.62 4.92 1.34
N ALA A 120 -8.62 5.43 2.08
CA ALA A 120 -8.12 6.78 1.90
C ALA A 120 -7.53 7.00 0.49
N PHE A 121 -6.76 6.03 -0.01
CA PHE A 121 -6.23 6.06 -1.37
C PHE A 121 -7.36 6.02 -2.41
N THR A 122 -8.30 5.08 -2.31
CA THR A 122 -9.43 4.96 -3.25
C THR A 122 -10.31 6.21 -3.24
N GLY A 123 -10.57 6.80 -2.08
CA GLY A 123 -11.30 8.06 -1.96
C GLY A 123 -10.58 9.21 -2.69
N GLN A 124 -9.27 9.35 -2.49
CA GLN A 124 -8.49 10.38 -3.17
C GLN A 124 -8.42 10.16 -4.69
N VAL A 125 -8.31 8.91 -5.14
CA VAL A 125 -8.34 8.57 -6.57
C VAL A 125 -9.70 8.91 -7.17
N ALA A 126 -10.80 8.49 -6.52
CA ALA A 126 -12.15 8.83 -6.96
C ALA A 126 -12.35 10.34 -7.06
N TRP A 127 -11.83 11.10 -6.09
CA TRP A 127 -11.86 12.56 -6.10
C TRP A 127 -11.06 13.16 -7.27
N ASN A 128 -9.81 12.73 -7.47
CA ASN A 128 -8.96 13.25 -8.54
C ASN A 128 -9.55 12.95 -9.92
N THR A 129 -10.11 11.75 -10.12
CA THR A 129 -10.80 11.42 -11.37
C THR A 129 -12.00 12.32 -11.56
N ALA A 130 -12.85 12.50 -10.54
CA ALA A 130 -14.02 13.37 -10.61
C ALA A 130 -13.68 14.82 -11.00
N VAL A 131 -12.60 15.38 -10.44
CA VAL A 131 -12.10 16.73 -10.78
C VAL A 131 -11.59 16.80 -12.23
N VAL A 132 -11.00 15.73 -12.76
CA VAL A 132 -10.54 15.70 -14.15
C VAL A 132 -11.73 15.58 -15.11
N THR A 133 -12.77 14.82 -14.75
CA THR A 133 -13.98 14.65 -15.58
C THR A 133 -14.93 15.86 -15.54
N SER A 134 -14.74 16.82 -14.63
CA SER A 134 -15.57 18.03 -14.56
C SER A 134 -15.21 19.02 -15.68
N GLY A 135 -15.66 18.74 -16.91
CA GLY A 135 -15.63 19.67 -18.03
C GLY A 135 -16.87 20.56 -18.09
N PRO A 136 -16.88 21.65 -18.89
CA PRO A 136 -18.01 22.60 -19.00
C PRO A 136 -19.34 21.95 -19.42
N TRP A 137 -19.26 20.79 -20.07
CA TRP A 137 -20.39 20.05 -20.65
C TRP A 137 -20.78 18.81 -19.85
N VAL A 138 -20.09 18.52 -18.75
CA VAL A 138 -20.37 17.35 -17.91
C VAL A 138 -21.26 17.78 -16.76
N SER A 139 -22.43 17.16 -16.62
CA SER A 139 -23.35 17.47 -15.54
C SER A 139 -22.74 17.10 -14.18
N SER A 140 -23.02 17.89 -13.14
CA SER A 140 -22.59 17.58 -11.78
C SER A 140 -23.04 16.19 -11.33
N PHE A 141 -24.19 15.72 -11.82
CA PHE A 141 -24.68 14.37 -11.59
C PHE A 141 -23.78 13.29 -12.19
N ALA A 142 -23.28 13.46 -13.42
CA ALA A 142 -22.38 12.50 -14.05
C ALA A 142 -21.04 12.39 -13.30
N VAL A 143 -20.51 13.52 -12.80
CA VAL A 143 -19.29 13.55 -11.99
C VAL A 143 -19.50 12.79 -10.67
N ILE A 144 -20.57 13.10 -9.93
CA ILE A 144 -20.90 12.44 -8.65
C ILE A 144 -21.12 10.93 -8.87
N PHE A 145 -21.81 10.56 -9.96
CA PHE A 145 -22.07 9.17 -10.31
C PHE A 145 -20.75 8.41 -10.59
N SER A 146 -19.84 8.99 -11.36
CA SER A 146 -18.53 8.39 -11.64
C SER A 146 -17.66 8.21 -10.39
N MET A 147 -17.65 9.21 -9.49
CA MET A 147 -16.96 9.13 -8.20
C MET A 147 -17.52 8.00 -7.34
N SER A 148 -18.85 7.89 -7.29
CA SER A 148 -19.57 6.88 -6.52
C SER A 148 -19.28 5.47 -7.03
N ILE A 149 -19.23 5.26 -8.35
CA ILE A 149 -18.89 3.96 -8.94
C ILE A 149 -17.48 3.52 -8.55
N ILE A 150 -16.49 4.40 -8.67
CA ILE A 150 -15.09 4.06 -8.35
C ILE A 150 -14.96 3.71 -6.87
N PHE A 151 -15.58 4.49 -6.00
CA PHE A 151 -15.55 4.24 -4.56
C PHE A 151 -16.28 2.95 -4.18
N LEU A 152 -17.46 2.69 -4.76
CA LEU A 152 -18.22 1.46 -4.51
C LEU A 152 -17.51 0.22 -5.05
N ALA A 153 -16.95 0.28 -6.26
CA ALA A 153 -16.20 -0.82 -6.84
C ALA A 153 -14.95 -1.16 -6.01
N GLY A 154 -14.17 -0.14 -5.62
CA GLY A 154 -13.01 -0.32 -4.75
C GLY A 154 -13.40 -0.84 -3.37
N GLY A 155 -14.44 -0.27 -2.76
CA GLY A 155 -14.97 -0.70 -1.47
C GLY A 155 -15.48 -2.15 -1.49
N ALA A 156 -16.23 -2.55 -2.53
CA ALA A 156 -16.71 -3.91 -2.71
C ALA A 156 -15.56 -4.91 -2.86
N PHE A 157 -14.55 -4.53 -3.65
CA PHE A 157 -13.33 -5.34 -3.80
C PHE A 157 -12.60 -5.54 -2.47
N PHE A 158 -12.39 -4.48 -1.68
CA PHE A 158 -11.80 -4.62 -0.35
C PHE A 158 -12.68 -5.45 0.59
N ALA A 159 -14.01 -5.29 0.55
CA ALA A 159 -14.92 -6.08 1.38
C ALA A 159 -14.80 -7.58 1.08
N VAL A 160 -14.72 -7.97 -0.20
CA VAL A 160 -14.52 -9.37 -0.61
C VAL A 160 -13.19 -9.90 -0.10
N VAL A 161 -12.09 -9.18 -0.35
CA VAL A 161 -10.76 -9.68 -0.01
C VAL A 161 -10.53 -9.72 1.49
N TYR A 162 -10.84 -8.63 2.21
CA TYR A 162 -10.66 -8.56 3.66
C TYR A 162 -11.65 -9.47 4.38
N GLY A 163 -12.87 -9.60 3.86
CA GLY A 163 -13.85 -10.57 4.35
C GLY A 163 -13.37 -12.02 4.19
N PHE A 164 -12.75 -12.34 3.06
CA PHE A 164 -12.14 -13.65 2.85
C PHE A 164 -10.99 -13.89 3.84
N VAL A 165 -10.06 -12.95 4.01
CA VAL A 165 -8.95 -13.08 4.97
C VAL A 165 -9.48 -13.26 6.41
N TYR A 166 -10.49 -12.47 6.79
CA TYR A 166 -11.15 -12.62 8.09
C TYR A 166 -11.77 -14.01 8.25
N TYR A 167 -12.54 -14.46 7.25
CA TYR A 167 -13.19 -15.77 7.24
C TYR A 167 -12.19 -16.91 7.40
N VAL A 168 -11.07 -16.86 6.67
CA VAL A 168 -10.01 -17.88 6.76
C VAL A 168 -9.41 -17.92 8.16
N ASN A 169 -9.16 -16.77 8.78
CA ASN A 169 -8.60 -16.69 10.12
C ASN A 169 -9.59 -17.20 11.19
N GLN A 170 -10.88 -16.86 11.09
CA GLN A 170 -11.90 -17.38 12.02
C GLN A 170 -12.09 -18.89 11.84
N ARG A 171 -12.15 -19.37 10.59
CA ARG A 171 -12.26 -20.80 10.31
C ARG A 171 -11.07 -21.60 10.86
N ALA A 172 -9.88 -21.00 10.94
CA ALA A 172 -8.73 -21.64 11.57
C ALA A 172 -8.89 -21.77 13.10
N ILE A 173 -9.53 -20.80 13.75
CA ILE A 173 -9.88 -20.89 15.19
C ILE A 173 -10.80 -22.08 15.41
N ASP A 174 -11.90 -22.14 14.66
CA ASP A 174 -12.95 -23.16 14.85
C ASP A 174 -12.45 -24.57 14.55
N LEU A 175 -11.64 -24.74 13.50
CA LEU A 175 -11.23 -26.07 13.04
C LEU A 175 -9.97 -26.62 13.72
N GLN A 176 -9.10 -25.77 14.28
CA GLN A 176 -7.80 -26.23 14.79
C GLN A 176 -7.57 -25.84 16.24
N LEU A 177 -7.80 -24.57 16.59
CA LEU A 177 -7.39 -24.05 17.89
C LEU A 177 -8.39 -24.36 19.00
N GLU A 178 -9.69 -24.29 18.71
CA GLU A 178 -10.72 -24.64 19.69
C GLU A 178 -10.69 -26.12 20.11
N PRO A 179 -10.63 -27.10 19.20
CA PRO A 179 -10.50 -28.50 19.59
C PRO A 179 -9.26 -28.74 20.45
N MET A 180 -8.11 -28.17 20.03
CA MET A 180 -6.86 -28.29 20.77
C MET A 180 -6.94 -27.65 22.17
N ARG A 181 -7.65 -26.53 22.32
CA ARG A 181 -7.90 -25.92 23.64
C ARG A 181 -8.72 -26.84 24.54
N ARG A 182 -9.78 -27.47 24.01
CA ARG A 182 -10.62 -28.40 24.79
C ARG A 182 -9.84 -29.64 25.22
N ASP A 183 -9.03 -30.20 24.32
CA ASP A 183 -8.19 -31.36 24.62
C ASP A 183 -7.17 -31.05 25.74
N LEU A 184 -6.55 -29.87 25.70
CA LEU A 184 -5.62 -29.43 26.74
C LEU A 184 -6.30 -29.13 28.08
N LEU A 185 -7.53 -28.60 28.07
CA LEU A 185 -8.34 -28.39 29.29
C LEU A 185 -8.68 -29.72 29.96
N MET A 186 -9.21 -30.68 29.22
CA MET A 186 -9.53 -32.02 29.73
C MET A 186 -8.30 -32.73 30.30
N LEU A 187 -7.15 -32.60 29.62
CA LEU A 187 -5.89 -33.14 30.11
C LEU A 187 -5.42 -32.43 31.40
N SER A 188 -5.63 -31.12 31.52
CA SER A 188 -5.25 -30.37 32.71
C SER A 188 -6.11 -30.69 33.93
N GLU A 189 -7.39 -30.99 33.74
CA GLU A 189 -8.33 -31.38 34.80
C GLU A 189 -8.02 -32.80 35.29
N SER A 190 -7.87 -33.76 34.37
CA SER A 190 -7.51 -35.15 34.74
C SER A 190 -6.20 -35.26 35.51
N LEU A 191 -5.19 -34.46 35.17
CA LEU A 191 -3.92 -34.45 35.90
C LEU A 191 -3.98 -33.69 37.24
N GLN A 192 -4.97 -32.82 37.45
CA GLN A 192 -5.16 -32.13 38.73
C GLN A 192 -5.90 -33.03 39.73
N ASP A 193 -6.94 -33.74 39.29
CA ASP A 193 -7.67 -34.70 40.12
C ASP A 193 -6.77 -35.84 40.63
N GLU A 194 -5.82 -36.32 39.80
CA GLU A 194 -4.84 -37.34 40.23
C GLU A 194 -3.80 -36.81 41.23
N GLY A 195 -3.54 -35.50 41.26
CA GLY A 195 -2.61 -34.88 42.21
C GLY A 195 -3.18 -34.69 43.62
N GLU A 196 -4.53 -34.70 43.76
CA GLU A 196 -5.23 -34.59 45.05
C GLU A 196 -5.52 -35.97 45.68
N GLY A 197 -5.40 -37.07 44.92
CA GLY A 197 -5.53 -38.45 45.40
C GLY A 197 -4.19 -39.07 45.81
N ASP A 198 -3.89 -39.06 47.11
CA ASP A 198 -2.60 -39.49 47.68
C ASP A 198 -2.22 -40.97 47.41
N GLY A 199 -0.96 -41.19 46.99
CA GLY A 199 -0.06 -42.08 47.74
C GLY A 199 -0.12 -43.61 47.59
N SER A 200 -0.66 -44.22 46.53
CA SER A 200 -0.50 -45.68 46.33
C SER A 200 0.18 -46.06 45.01
N ALA A 201 1.36 -46.66 45.16
CA ALA A 201 2.19 -47.16 44.09
C ALA A 201 1.46 -48.25 43.26
N GLY A 202 1.52 -48.08 41.94
CA GLY A 202 1.52 -49.22 41.01
C GLY A 202 0.15 -49.70 40.52
N SER A 203 -0.58 -48.87 39.78
CA SER A 203 -1.23 -49.27 38.51
C SER A 203 -2.06 -48.11 37.96
N VAL A 204 -1.54 -47.44 36.93
CA VAL A 204 -2.26 -46.42 36.16
C VAL A 204 -3.34 -47.12 35.33
N ALA A 205 -4.53 -47.22 35.89
CA ALA A 205 -5.74 -47.60 35.16
C ALA A 205 -6.50 -46.32 34.84
N LEU A 206 -6.08 -45.60 33.80
CA LEU A 206 -6.89 -44.54 33.17
C LEU A 206 -8.02 -45.24 32.39
N PRO A 207 -9.26 -45.35 32.91
CA PRO A 207 -10.34 -46.04 32.22
C PRO A 207 -10.84 -45.09 31.13
N GLY A 208 -10.63 -45.45 29.87
CA GLY A 208 -11.22 -44.71 28.75
C GLY A 208 -10.57 -43.36 28.47
N LEU A 209 -9.24 -43.33 28.35
CA LEU A 209 -8.59 -42.20 27.70
C LEU A 209 -9.21 -41.94 26.31
N PRO A 210 -9.56 -40.70 25.95
CA PRO A 210 -10.00 -40.32 24.61
C PRO A 210 -8.91 -40.57 23.53
N PHE A 211 -7.73 -41.04 23.93
CA PHE A 211 -6.60 -41.36 23.06
C PHE A 211 -6.82 -42.63 22.20
N ALA A 212 -7.76 -43.52 22.54
CA ALA A 212 -8.03 -44.73 21.74
C ALA A 212 -8.82 -44.47 20.44
N GLY A 213 -9.43 -43.28 20.30
CA GLY A 213 -10.19 -42.87 19.11
C GLY A 213 -9.64 -41.61 18.43
N LEU A 214 -8.54 -41.07 18.94
CA LEU A 214 -7.82 -39.97 18.32
C LEU A 214 -7.10 -40.54 17.09
N ASN A 215 -7.77 -40.50 15.94
CA ASN A 215 -7.15 -40.54 14.62
C ASN A 215 -6.20 -39.32 14.50
N LEU A 216 -5.11 -39.36 15.26
CA LEU A 216 -3.97 -38.47 15.24
C LEU A 216 -3.15 -38.86 14.01
N ALA A 217 -3.75 -38.73 12.82
CA ALA A 217 -2.98 -38.69 11.61
C ALA A 217 -1.80 -37.74 11.85
N ALA A 218 -0.61 -38.16 11.44
CA ALA A 218 0.53 -37.26 11.27
C ALA A 218 0.02 -35.94 10.65
N PRO A 219 0.60 -34.77 10.95
CA PRO A 219 0.17 -33.54 10.31
C PRO A 219 0.45 -33.65 8.80
N THR A 220 -0.47 -34.29 8.09
CA THR A 220 -0.67 -34.14 6.66
C THR A 220 -0.82 -32.65 6.48
N PRO A 221 -0.18 -32.07 5.44
CA PRO A 221 -0.22 -30.63 5.26
C PRO A 221 -1.68 -30.22 5.11
N SER A 222 -2.27 -29.71 6.19
CA SER A 222 -3.69 -29.44 6.24
C SER A 222 -4.02 -28.41 5.16
N PRO A 223 -5.20 -28.48 4.51
CA PRO A 223 -5.62 -27.51 3.49
C PRO A 223 -5.54 -26.04 3.97
N THR A 224 -5.46 -25.83 5.28
CA THR A 224 -5.25 -24.57 5.98
C THR A 224 -3.83 -23.99 5.83
N ARG A 225 -2.80 -24.83 5.62
CA ARG A 225 -1.43 -24.40 5.25
C ARG A 225 -1.38 -23.73 3.88
N ILE A 226 -2.27 -24.13 2.97
CA ILE A 226 -2.44 -23.54 1.63
C ILE A 226 -3.15 -22.19 1.75
N LEU A 227 -4.15 -22.07 2.64
CA LEU A 227 -4.92 -20.83 2.85
C LEU A 227 -4.12 -19.64 3.41
N ILE A 228 -3.08 -19.90 4.22
CA ILE A 228 -2.15 -18.87 4.75
C ILE A 228 -1.01 -18.55 3.76
N ALA A 229 -0.73 -19.43 2.78
CA ALA A 229 0.09 -19.09 1.62
C ALA A 229 -0.72 -18.28 0.58
N VAL A 230 -2.01 -18.58 0.47
CA VAL A 230 -2.99 -17.86 -0.36
C VAL A 230 -3.26 -16.46 0.16
N SER A 231 -3.17 -16.15 1.46
CA SER A 231 -3.28 -14.76 1.95
C SER A 231 -2.16 -13.83 1.43
N GLY A 232 -0.93 -14.35 1.30
CA GLY A 232 0.17 -13.65 0.62
C GLY A 232 -0.01 -13.55 -0.89
N LEU A 233 -0.59 -14.58 -1.52
CA LEU A 233 -0.87 -14.62 -2.95
C LEU A 233 -2.07 -13.74 -3.36
N VAL A 234 -3.05 -13.59 -2.46
CA VAL A 234 -4.20 -12.68 -2.56
C VAL A 234 -3.75 -11.24 -2.34
N ALA A 235 -2.79 -10.97 -1.45
CA ALA A 235 -2.12 -9.67 -1.35
C ALA A 235 -1.34 -9.33 -2.64
N THR A 236 -0.75 -10.33 -3.30
CA THR A 236 -0.05 -10.16 -4.60
C THR A 236 -1.04 -9.97 -5.75
N GLY A 237 -2.16 -10.69 -5.77
CA GLY A 237 -3.28 -10.51 -6.70
C GLY A 237 -4.02 -9.18 -6.49
N LEU A 238 -4.03 -8.66 -5.27
CA LEU A 238 -4.49 -7.31 -4.90
C LEU A 238 -3.62 -6.22 -5.53
N ILE A 239 -2.29 -6.39 -5.51
CA ILE A 239 -1.36 -5.49 -6.17
C ILE A 239 -1.57 -5.52 -7.67
N VAL A 240 -1.70 -6.70 -8.27
CA VAL A 240 -1.95 -6.84 -9.72
C VAL A 240 -3.33 -6.32 -10.11
N GLY A 241 -4.37 -6.52 -9.29
CA GLY A 241 -5.72 -6.00 -9.52
C GLY A 241 -5.81 -4.49 -9.38
N VAL A 242 -5.13 -3.90 -8.39
CA VAL A 242 -5.01 -2.45 -8.23
C VAL A 242 -4.13 -1.86 -9.34
N VAL A 243 -3.09 -2.56 -9.80
CA VAL A 243 -2.26 -2.17 -10.95
C VAL A 243 -3.06 -2.27 -12.25
N ILE A 244 -3.91 -3.28 -12.46
CA ILE A 244 -4.76 -3.40 -13.65
C ILE A 244 -5.88 -2.35 -13.61
N LEU A 245 -6.51 -2.12 -12.46
CA LEU A 245 -7.51 -1.06 -12.31
C LEU A 245 -6.89 0.33 -12.45
N ALA A 246 -5.65 0.51 -11.96
CA ALA A 246 -4.86 1.70 -12.21
C ALA A 246 -4.47 1.80 -13.69
N LEU A 247 -4.05 0.74 -14.37
CA LEU A 247 -3.76 0.76 -15.82
C LEU A 247 -4.99 1.02 -16.68
N VAL A 248 -6.18 0.59 -16.24
CA VAL A 248 -7.47 0.84 -16.91
C VAL A 248 -7.97 2.26 -16.63
N SER A 249 -7.69 2.82 -15.45
CA SER A 249 -8.04 4.21 -15.09
C SER A 249 -6.97 5.24 -15.53
N PHE A 250 -5.73 4.79 -15.75
CA PHE A 250 -4.58 5.51 -16.30
C PHE A 250 -4.23 4.99 -17.70
N GLY A 251 -5.22 4.54 -18.48
CA GLY A 251 -5.11 4.71 -19.92
C GLY A 251 -4.76 6.18 -20.12
N ALA A 252 -3.56 6.44 -20.68
CA ALA A 252 -3.03 7.79 -20.77
C ALA A 252 -4.16 8.72 -21.23
N PRO A 253 -4.52 9.77 -20.46
CA PRO A 253 -5.54 10.71 -20.93
C PRO A 253 -5.10 11.13 -22.34
N PRO A 254 -5.98 11.06 -23.35
CA PRO A 254 -5.60 11.37 -24.71
C PRO A 254 -4.86 12.70 -24.68
N ALA A 255 -3.66 12.72 -25.28
CA ALA A 255 -2.81 13.89 -25.30
C ALA A 255 -3.69 15.09 -25.67
N GLN A 256 -3.83 16.03 -24.74
CA GLN A 256 -4.71 17.18 -24.98
C GLN A 256 -4.18 17.90 -26.22
N PRO A 257 -5.01 18.16 -27.23
CA PRO A 257 -4.53 18.80 -28.45
C PRO A 257 -3.86 20.14 -28.11
N ALA A 258 -2.81 20.47 -28.86
CA ALA A 258 -2.11 21.74 -28.74
C ALA A 258 -3.11 22.91 -28.75
N ARG A 259 -2.98 23.80 -27.75
CA ARG A 259 -3.80 25.02 -27.70
C ARG A 259 -3.33 25.94 -28.80
N SER A 260 -4.24 26.47 -29.62
CA SER A 260 -3.89 27.37 -30.72
C SER A 260 -4.82 28.57 -30.86
N SER A 261 -4.32 29.65 -31.44
CA SER A 261 -5.05 30.87 -31.77
C SER A 261 -4.51 31.48 -33.06
N GLY A 262 -5.33 32.28 -33.76
CA GLY A 262 -4.99 32.96 -35.01
C GLY A 262 -5.26 32.12 -36.28
N PRO A 263 -5.27 32.74 -37.47
CA PRO A 263 -5.59 32.09 -38.75
C PRO A 263 -4.71 30.88 -39.10
N ALA A 264 -3.43 30.92 -38.74
CA ALA A 264 -2.46 29.84 -38.95
C ALA A 264 -2.19 29.02 -37.68
N GLY A 265 -3.00 29.20 -36.62
CA GLY A 265 -2.80 28.59 -35.31
C GLY A 265 -2.70 27.06 -35.35
N GLU A 266 -3.58 26.38 -36.09
CA GLU A 266 -3.57 24.90 -36.18
C GLU A 266 -2.33 24.36 -36.90
N LYS A 267 -1.89 25.05 -37.96
CA LYS A 267 -0.66 24.68 -38.68
C LYS A 267 0.56 24.84 -37.78
N LEU A 268 0.61 25.92 -37.01
CA LEU A 268 1.66 26.16 -36.02
C LEU A 268 1.61 25.13 -34.89
N ALA A 269 0.40 24.78 -34.43
CA ALA A 269 0.17 23.76 -33.40
C ALA A 269 0.73 22.40 -33.81
N LYS A 270 0.49 21.98 -35.06
CA LYS A 270 1.05 20.74 -35.61
C LYS A 270 2.58 20.78 -35.62
N LEU A 271 3.16 21.86 -36.11
CA LEU A 271 4.62 22.03 -36.19
C LEU A 271 5.29 22.00 -34.80
N ILE A 272 4.74 22.72 -33.81
CA ILE A 272 5.30 22.72 -32.46
C ILE A 272 5.13 21.36 -31.77
N THR A 273 4.07 20.60 -32.10
CA THR A 273 3.86 19.25 -31.56
C THR A 273 4.96 18.33 -32.07
N GLU A 274 5.18 18.31 -33.40
CA GLU A 274 6.23 17.53 -34.05
C GLU A 274 7.62 17.90 -33.49
N LEU A 275 7.96 19.19 -33.40
CA LEU A 275 9.25 19.64 -32.88
C LEU A 275 9.45 19.35 -31.40
N ARG A 276 8.40 19.49 -30.59
CA ARG A 276 8.44 19.20 -29.15
C ARG A 276 8.73 17.72 -28.92
N ASP A 277 8.11 16.84 -29.71
CA ASP A 277 8.32 15.40 -29.62
C ASP A 277 9.69 14.99 -30.20
N GLU A 278 10.12 15.56 -31.33
CA GLU A 278 11.44 15.31 -31.92
C GLU A 278 12.59 15.70 -30.99
N LYS A 279 12.43 16.79 -30.23
CA LYS A 279 13.47 17.35 -29.35
C LYS A 279 13.32 16.94 -27.88
N ASP A 280 12.38 16.05 -27.56
CA ASP A 280 12.06 15.60 -26.19
C ASP A 280 11.91 16.77 -25.19
N LEU A 281 11.16 17.81 -25.58
CA LEU A 281 10.97 19.00 -24.76
C LEU A 281 9.83 18.81 -23.76
N VAL A 282 9.97 19.38 -22.57
CA VAL A 282 8.93 19.37 -21.53
C VAL A 282 7.66 20.06 -22.03
N GLY A 283 7.83 21.18 -22.74
CA GLY A 283 6.78 21.87 -23.46
C GLY A 283 7.34 22.98 -24.34
N LEU A 284 6.54 23.40 -25.31
CA LEU A 284 6.94 24.34 -26.34
C LEU A 284 5.77 25.28 -26.65
N ALA A 285 6.08 26.56 -26.83
CA ALA A 285 5.14 27.58 -27.28
C ALA A 285 5.78 28.42 -28.39
N ALA A 286 4.95 28.87 -29.33
CA ALA A 286 5.38 29.72 -30.43
C ALA A 286 4.28 30.75 -30.75
N MET A 287 4.70 31.93 -31.20
CA MET A 287 3.83 32.99 -31.69
C MET A 287 4.45 33.61 -32.95
N VAL A 288 3.61 33.86 -33.95
CA VAL A 288 3.95 34.46 -35.23
C VAL A 288 3.09 35.71 -35.42
N MET A 289 3.77 36.83 -35.64
CA MET A 289 3.15 38.13 -35.90
C MET A 289 3.58 38.62 -37.29
N ILE A 290 2.63 39.06 -38.11
CA ILE A 290 2.88 39.69 -39.42
C ILE A 290 2.22 41.07 -39.41
N ASP A 291 2.98 42.12 -39.71
CA ASP A 291 2.51 43.51 -39.72
C ASP A 291 1.75 43.93 -38.44
N GLY A 292 2.24 43.46 -37.29
CA GLY A 292 1.64 43.75 -35.99
C GLY A 292 0.34 42.99 -35.68
N LYS A 293 -0.09 42.07 -36.56
CA LYS A 293 -1.27 41.20 -36.35
C LYS A 293 -0.85 39.78 -35.98
N LEU A 294 -1.66 39.14 -35.14
CA LEU A 294 -1.45 37.75 -34.73
C LEU A 294 -1.88 36.80 -35.85
N GLU A 295 -0.89 36.12 -36.43
CA GLU A 295 -1.13 35.12 -37.48
C GLU A 295 -1.25 33.72 -36.88
N GLY A 296 -0.50 33.42 -35.83
CA GLY A 296 -0.62 32.15 -35.14
C GLY A 296 0.04 32.18 -33.76
N ALA A 297 -0.61 31.61 -32.77
CA ALA A 297 -0.01 31.26 -31.49
C ALA A 297 -0.36 29.82 -31.18
N ALA A 298 0.58 29.06 -30.64
CA ALA A 298 0.33 27.71 -30.17
C ALA A 298 1.19 27.36 -28.95
N ALA A 299 0.64 26.54 -28.06
CA ALA A 299 1.33 26.01 -26.89
C ALA A 299 0.98 24.53 -26.69
N TYR A 300 1.99 23.70 -26.43
CA TYR A 300 1.83 22.26 -26.24
C TYR A 300 2.87 21.68 -25.30
N GLY A 301 2.47 20.69 -24.50
CA GLY A 301 3.30 20.05 -23.49
C GLY A 301 2.89 20.42 -22.06
N SER A 302 3.82 20.29 -21.13
CA SER A 302 3.55 20.47 -19.70
C SER A 302 4.33 21.64 -19.10
N ARG A 303 3.74 22.36 -18.14
CA ARG A 303 4.40 23.45 -17.39
C ARG A 303 5.59 22.96 -16.56
N LYS A 304 5.61 21.69 -16.17
CA LYS A 304 6.65 21.11 -15.31
C LYS A 304 6.94 19.66 -15.70
N LYS A 305 8.23 19.31 -15.76
CA LYS A 305 8.68 17.92 -16.00
C LYS A 305 8.08 16.99 -14.95
N GLY A 306 7.46 15.91 -15.40
CA GLY A 306 6.81 14.91 -14.53
C GLY A 306 5.42 15.29 -14.01
N LYS A 307 4.95 16.54 -14.16
CA LYS A 307 3.57 16.92 -13.82
C LYS A 307 2.73 17.10 -15.08
N LYS A 308 1.51 16.55 -15.08
CA LYS A 308 0.56 16.64 -16.21
C LYS A 308 -0.24 17.96 -16.24
N VAL A 309 0.41 19.09 -15.93
CA VAL A 309 -0.25 20.42 -16.02
C VAL A 309 0.00 20.97 -17.42
N SER A 310 -1.07 21.05 -18.22
CA SER A 310 -1.02 21.51 -19.62
C SER A 310 -0.54 22.95 -19.72
N LEU A 311 0.23 23.24 -20.77
CA LEU A 311 0.64 24.60 -21.13
C LEU A 311 -0.53 25.40 -21.73
N GLU A 312 -0.58 26.68 -21.40
CA GLU A 312 -1.51 27.65 -21.98
C GLU A 312 -0.75 28.73 -22.76
N ILE A 313 -1.40 29.31 -23.77
CA ILE A 313 -0.81 30.40 -24.59
C ILE A 313 -0.44 31.61 -23.71
N GLY A 314 -1.18 31.84 -22.62
CA GLY A 314 -0.95 32.93 -21.67
C GLY A 314 0.08 32.63 -20.58
N ASP A 315 0.75 31.48 -20.61
CA ASP A 315 1.73 31.13 -19.59
C ASP A 315 2.94 32.07 -19.62
N GLN A 316 3.45 32.38 -18.43
CA GLN A 316 4.63 33.23 -18.27
C GLN A 316 5.90 32.38 -18.33
N TRP A 317 6.86 32.84 -19.14
CA TRP A 317 8.14 32.17 -19.35
C TRP A 317 9.27 33.08 -18.88
N HIS A 318 10.30 32.47 -18.28
CA HIS A 318 11.54 33.18 -18.00
C HIS A 318 12.35 33.34 -19.30
N LEU A 319 12.29 34.53 -19.89
CA LEU A 319 12.87 34.82 -21.22
C LEU A 319 14.41 34.86 -21.25
N GLY A 320 15.06 34.95 -20.09
CA GLY A 320 16.52 34.94 -19.97
C GLY A 320 17.18 36.02 -20.83
N GLY A 321 18.09 35.62 -21.73
CA GLY A 321 18.88 36.54 -22.55
C GLY A 321 18.07 37.45 -23.49
N ILE A 322 16.83 37.08 -23.82
CA ILE A 322 15.93 37.88 -24.68
C ILE A 322 15.64 39.25 -24.05
N THR A 323 15.68 39.36 -22.72
CA THR A 323 15.47 40.64 -22.00
C THR A 323 16.44 41.74 -22.44
N LYS A 324 17.64 41.39 -22.93
CA LYS A 324 18.62 42.37 -23.45
C LYS A 324 18.11 43.10 -24.68
N SER A 325 17.45 42.39 -25.60
CA SER A 325 16.88 42.98 -26.80
C SER A 325 15.73 43.93 -26.46
N ILE A 326 14.92 43.58 -25.45
CA ILE A 326 13.87 44.45 -24.91
C ILE A 326 14.48 45.73 -24.33
N ALA A 327 15.51 45.61 -23.48
CA ALA A 327 16.21 46.76 -22.91
C ALA A 327 16.87 47.65 -23.99
N ALA A 328 17.52 47.05 -24.99
CA ALA A 328 18.09 47.78 -26.11
C ALA A 328 17.01 48.54 -26.91
N THR A 329 15.83 47.94 -27.11
CA THR A 329 14.70 48.59 -27.78
C THR A 329 14.19 49.78 -26.96
N LEU A 330 14.10 49.66 -25.64
CA LEU A 330 13.72 50.77 -24.75
C LEU A 330 14.74 51.93 -24.83
N LEU A 331 16.03 51.61 -24.83
CA LEU A 331 17.09 52.61 -25.00
C LEU A 331 17.01 53.29 -26.37
N ALA A 332 16.77 52.53 -27.45
CA ALA A 332 16.60 53.08 -28.79
C ALA A 332 15.41 54.06 -28.85
N ARG A 333 14.29 53.77 -28.16
CA ARG A 333 13.15 54.70 -28.05
C ARG A 333 13.50 56.00 -27.33
N LEU A 334 14.39 55.96 -26.33
CA LEU A 334 14.87 57.16 -25.66
C LEU A 334 15.75 58.02 -26.58
N VAL A 335 16.56 57.38 -27.42
CA VAL A 335 17.36 58.07 -28.44
C VAL A 335 16.46 58.71 -29.50
N GLU A 336 15.49 57.97 -30.04
CA GLU A 336 14.49 58.50 -31.00
C GLU A 336 13.71 59.69 -30.43
N ALA A 337 13.35 59.63 -29.15
CA ALA A 337 12.63 60.71 -28.46
C ALA A 337 13.53 61.91 -28.10
N GLY A 338 14.82 61.88 -28.44
CA GLY A 338 15.78 62.96 -28.13
C GLY A 338 16.13 63.08 -26.64
N LYS A 339 15.79 62.08 -25.82
CA LYS A 339 16.06 62.07 -24.37
C LYS A 339 17.46 61.56 -24.01
N MET A 340 18.14 60.91 -24.95
CA MET A 340 19.50 60.39 -24.84
C MET A 340 20.16 60.41 -26.23
N LYS A 341 21.49 60.43 -26.30
CA LYS A 341 22.24 60.17 -27.54
C LYS A 341 22.92 58.81 -27.44
N GLY A 342 22.99 58.08 -28.55
CA GLY A 342 23.69 56.78 -28.57
C GLY A 342 25.19 56.87 -28.26
N THR A 343 25.77 58.06 -28.25
CA THR A 343 27.17 58.35 -27.93
C THR A 343 27.35 59.01 -26.56
N ASP A 344 26.30 59.11 -25.74
CA ASP A 344 26.42 59.69 -24.40
C ASP A 344 27.38 58.84 -23.55
N ASP A 345 28.24 59.50 -22.78
CA ASP A 345 29.10 58.83 -21.82
C ASP A 345 28.24 58.34 -20.65
N VAL A 346 28.34 57.05 -20.35
CA VAL A 346 27.62 56.41 -19.25
C VAL A 346 27.90 57.12 -17.92
N ALA A 347 29.13 57.61 -17.71
CA ALA A 347 29.50 58.32 -16.47
C ALA A 347 28.76 59.66 -16.30
N VAL A 348 28.32 60.29 -17.40
CA VAL A 348 27.57 61.55 -17.38
C VAL A 348 26.09 61.29 -17.17
N VAL A 349 25.55 60.23 -17.79
CA VAL A 349 24.12 59.88 -17.70
C VAL A 349 23.78 59.18 -16.38
N LEU A 350 24.73 58.45 -15.80
CA LEU A 350 24.59 57.69 -14.55
C LEU A 350 25.74 58.02 -13.56
N PRO A 351 25.75 59.23 -12.97
CA PRO A 351 26.90 59.74 -12.21
C PRO A 351 27.12 59.12 -10.81
N ALA A 352 26.28 58.19 -10.37
CA ALA A 352 26.29 57.65 -9.00
C ALA A 352 26.31 56.11 -8.93
N TRP A 353 26.95 55.45 -9.89
CA TRP A 353 27.19 54.01 -9.88
C TRP A 353 28.68 53.70 -9.87
#